data_AF-A0A975QNH4-F1
#
_entry.id   AF-A0A975QNH4-F1
#
_cell.length_a   1.000
_cell.length_b   1.000
_cell.length_c   1.000
_cell.angle_alpha   90.00
_cell.angle_beta   90.00
_cell.angle_gamma   90.00
#
_symmetry.space_group_name_H-M   'P 1'
#
loop_
_entity.id
_entity.type
_entity.pdbx_description
1 polymer ?
#
loop_
_entity_poly.entity_id
_entity_poly.type
_entity_poly.pdbx_seq_one_letter_code
_entity_poly.pdbx_strand_id
1 'polypeptide(L)'
;MIDAQGISTGEEVRRILEQMESGLIVNYKNFFDAKKDKPINKVDVDKWQRQQLSKFTTFQRRNQAIVKSYIKPLNKAILDDLKASYEFGINYVTKQIKRAKKKGKVLKRTGYSVSSFGKNSRVQKQIKDIQSKLNYAFHNALKDLDRQYLETVSKTKTLAKASDTLHSAIDLAGKTLLVGGITAGLTAAGRRMNIVNQLELQTVEGSQEIMFMGEGEKASEVGNYLVYITIHGSACPLCTPWQNKVLIDDVYQNGKPDGKHDLLSTAIKAGLFH
;
A
#
# COMPACT_ATOMS: atom_id res chain seq x y z
N MET A 1 -13.07 -7.21 -3.42
CA MET A 1 -12.05 -7.88 -2.60
C MET A 1 -10.90 -8.29 -3.51
N ILE A 2 -11.09 -9.28 -4.38
CA ILE A 2 -10.13 -9.62 -5.45
C ILE A 2 -10.80 -9.54 -6.84
N ASP A 3 -10.01 -9.29 -7.87
CA ASP A 3 -10.42 -9.26 -9.27
C ASP A 3 -10.55 -10.68 -9.87
N ALA A 4 -10.82 -10.75 -11.18
CA ALA A 4 -10.97 -12.02 -11.89
C ALA A 4 -9.63 -12.80 -12.03
N GLN A 5 -8.52 -12.12 -11.81
CA GLN A 5 -7.16 -12.64 -11.87
C GLN A 5 -6.69 -13.13 -10.50
N GLY A 6 -7.41 -12.84 -9.42
CA GLY A 6 -7.07 -13.26 -8.07
C GLY A 6 -6.25 -12.24 -7.29
N ILE A 7 -6.15 -11.01 -7.77
CA ILE A 7 -5.38 -9.92 -7.17
C ILE A 7 -6.36 -9.00 -6.42
N SER A 8 -5.95 -8.47 -5.27
CA SER A 8 -6.74 -7.49 -4.52
C SER A 8 -7.14 -6.31 -5.40
N THR A 9 -8.41 -5.88 -5.28
CA THR A 9 -8.88 -4.63 -5.92
C THR A 9 -8.45 -3.39 -5.13
N GLY A 10 -7.97 -3.54 -3.89
CA GLY A 10 -7.59 -2.45 -3.01
C GLY A 10 -8.75 -1.60 -2.49
N GLU A 11 -9.98 -1.78 -3.01
CA GLU A 11 -11.12 -0.89 -2.78
C GLU A 11 -11.48 -0.70 -1.29
N GLU A 12 -11.56 -1.79 -0.53
CA GLU A 12 -11.91 -1.71 0.90
C GLU A 12 -10.77 -1.08 1.72
N VAL A 13 -9.52 -1.41 1.38
CA VAL A 13 -8.33 -0.81 1.99
C VAL A 13 -8.28 0.69 1.73
N ARG A 14 -8.47 1.10 0.46
CA ARG A 14 -8.59 2.50 0.05
C ARG A 14 -9.71 3.20 0.82
N ARG A 15 -10.91 2.62 0.87
CA ARG A 15 -12.06 3.20 1.59
C ARG A 15 -11.75 3.47 3.05
N ILE A 16 -11.12 2.52 3.75
CA ILE A 16 -10.72 2.67 5.17
C ILE A 16 -9.67 3.78 5.31
N LEU A 17 -8.69 3.84 4.41
CA LEU A 17 -7.62 4.84 4.43
C LEU A 17 -8.11 6.25 4.10
N GLU A 18 -9.02 6.41 3.14
CA GLU A 18 -9.66 7.68 2.79
C GLU A 18 -10.49 8.23 3.96
N GLN A 19 -11.19 7.35 4.70
CA GLN A 19 -11.90 7.72 5.92
C GLN A 19 -10.93 8.18 7.02
N MET A 20 -9.82 7.47 7.20
CA MET A 20 -8.77 7.87 8.14
C MET A 20 -8.17 9.23 7.77
N GLU A 21 -7.77 9.41 6.51
CA GLU A 21 -7.20 10.68 6.01
C GLU A 21 -8.20 11.83 6.16
N SER A 22 -9.46 11.61 5.80
CA SER A 22 -10.53 12.60 6.00
C SER A 22 -10.65 13.00 7.48
N GLY A 23 -10.61 12.04 8.40
CA GLY A 23 -10.61 12.31 9.83
C GLY A 23 -9.42 13.14 10.30
N LEU A 24 -8.23 12.88 9.76
CA LEU A 24 -7.01 13.64 10.06
C LEU A 24 -7.08 15.07 9.50
N ILE A 25 -7.59 15.26 8.29
CA ILE A 25 -7.80 16.58 7.67
C ILE A 25 -8.86 17.38 8.45
N VAL A 26 -9.97 16.74 8.86
CA VAL A 26 -10.99 17.39 9.70
C VAL A 26 -10.40 17.80 11.04
N ASN A 27 -9.63 16.92 11.69
CA ASN A 27 -8.94 17.27 12.93
C ASN A 27 -8.02 18.48 12.72
N TYR A 28 -7.19 18.49 11.67
CA TYR A 28 -6.36 19.63 11.30
C TYR A 28 -7.17 20.92 11.17
N LYS A 29 -8.25 20.92 10.36
CA LYS A 29 -9.10 22.10 10.16
C LYS A 29 -9.66 22.62 11.48
N ASN A 30 -10.11 21.74 12.37
CA ASN A 30 -10.66 22.12 13.68
C ASN A 30 -9.66 22.83 14.61
N PHE A 31 -8.34 22.64 14.45
CA PHE A 31 -7.35 23.40 15.23
C PHE A 31 -7.17 24.82 14.71
N PHE A 32 -7.38 25.03 13.41
CA PHE A 32 -7.23 26.31 12.75
C PHE A 32 -8.54 27.09 12.61
N ASP A 33 -9.68 26.41 12.76
CA ASP A 33 -10.99 27.05 12.73
C ASP A 33 -11.13 28.06 13.86
N ALA A 34 -11.45 29.30 13.47
CA ALA A 34 -11.80 30.36 14.39
C ALA A 34 -13.29 30.59 14.24
N LYS A 35 -14.05 30.46 15.34
CA LYS A 35 -15.53 30.61 15.39
C LYS A 35 -16.09 31.84 14.64
N LYS A 36 -15.27 32.87 14.43
CA LYS A 36 -15.54 34.01 13.54
C LYS A 36 -14.25 34.35 12.80
N ASP A 37 -14.30 34.39 11.47
CA ASP A 37 -13.21 34.94 10.68
C ASP A 37 -13.07 36.43 10.99
N LYS A 38 -11.83 36.89 11.16
CA LYS A 38 -11.53 38.26 11.52
C LYS A 38 -10.66 38.89 10.44
N PRO A 39 -10.90 40.17 10.08
CA PRO A 39 -9.97 40.94 9.28
C PRO A 39 -8.57 40.86 9.91
N ILE A 40 -7.54 40.64 9.08
CA ILE A 40 -6.20 40.36 9.60
C ILE A 40 -5.64 41.51 10.45
N ASN A 41 -6.02 42.75 10.10
CA ASN A 41 -5.64 43.97 10.83
C ASN A 41 -6.22 44.05 12.26
N LYS A 42 -7.19 43.20 12.61
CA LYS A 42 -7.79 43.07 13.95
C LYS A 42 -7.27 41.85 14.71
N VAL A 43 -6.26 41.16 14.19
CA VAL A 43 -5.69 39.95 14.77
C VAL A 43 -4.25 40.18 15.19
N ASP A 44 -3.96 39.93 16.47
CA ASP A 44 -2.58 39.78 16.94
C ASP A 44 -2.07 38.38 16.51
N VAL A 45 -1.38 38.35 15.38
CA VAL A 45 -0.89 37.12 14.75
C VAL A 45 0.17 36.43 15.62
N ASP A 46 0.98 37.17 16.38
CA ASP A 46 1.98 36.59 17.29
C ASP A 46 1.32 35.91 18.50
N LYS A 47 0.28 36.54 19.06
CA LYS A 47 -0.54 35.91 20.10
C LYS A 47 -1.28 34.67 19.57
N TRP A 48 -1.85 34.75 18.37
CA TRP A 48 -2.48 33.60 17.73
C TRP A 48 -1.48 32.46 17.50
N GLN A 49 -0.27 32.77 17.02
CA GLN A 49 0.79 31.80 16.79
C GLN A 49 1.15 31.05 18.08
N ARG A 50 1.37 31.78 19.19
CA ARG A 50 1.63 31.17 20.51
C ARG A 50 0.48 30.28 20.98
N GLN A 51 -0.76 30.69 20.74
CA GLN A 51 -1.95 29.89 21.08
C GLN A 51 -2.08 28.61 20.23
N GLN A 52 -1.60 28.60 18.99
CA GLN A 52 -1.57 27.38 18.18
C GLN A 52 -0.44 26.45 18.62
N LEU A 53 0.75 26.98 18.87
CA LEU A 53 1.87 26.18 19.38
C LEU A 53 1.54 25.49 20.72
N SER A 54 0.80 26.15 21.62
CA SER A 54 0.37 25.51 22.88
C SER A 54 -0.62 24.36 22.70
N LYS A 55 -1.31 24.28 21.56
CA LYS A 55 -2.25 23.21 21.21
C LYS A 55 -1.58 22.03 20.49
N PHE A 56 -0.32 22.16 20.07
CA PHE A 56 0.36 21.19 19.21
C PHE A 56 0.41 19.78 19.79
N THR A 57 0.71 19.63 21.09
CA THR A 57 0.71 18.31 21.75
C THR A 57 -0.68 17.66 21.79
N THR A 58 -1.75 18.45 21.80
CA THR A 58 -3.12 17.94 21.70
C THR A 58 -3.44 17.52 20.26
N PHE A 59 -2.95 18.28 19.27
CA PHE A 59 -3.05 17.91 17.85
C PHE A 59 -2.38 16.55 17.59
N GLN A 60 -1.14 16.36 18.06
CA GLN A 60 -0.40 15.10 17.97
C GLN A 60 -1.18 13.92 18.58
N ARG A 61 -1.65 14.09 19.82
CA ARG A 61 -2.41 13.04 20.54
C ARG A 61 -3.71 12.66 19.80
N ARG A 62 -4.44 13.63 19.25
CA ARG A 62 -5.67 13.36 18.48
C ARG A 62 -5.37 12.61 17.18
N ASN A 63 -4.34 13.01 16.44
CA ASN A 63 -3.94 12.30 15.22
C ASN A 63 -3.54 10.85 15.50
N GLN A 64 -2.75 10.62 16.57
CA GLN A 64 -2.39 9.26 16.99
C GLN A 64 -3.61 8.42 17.34
N ALA A 65 -4.60 9.00 18.04
CA ALA A 65 -5.84 8.32 18.38
C ALA A 65 -6.66 7.96 17.12
N ILE A 66 -6.75 8.87 16.15
CA ILE A 66 -7.39 8.62 14.86
C ILE A 66 -6.69 7.47 14.15
N VAL A 67 -5.38 7.56 13.89
CA VAL A 67 -4.65 6.47 13.20
C VAL A 67 -4.85 5.13 13.92
N LYS A 68 -4.73 5.11 15.26
CA LYS A 68 -4.89 3.90 16.06
C LYS A 68 -6.26 3.23 15.91
N SER A 69 -7.35 3.99 15.75
CA SER A 69 -8.68 3.41 15.56
C SER A 69 -8.84 2.69 14.22
N TYR A 70 -8.06 3.05 13.21
CA TYR A 70 -8.12 2.45 11.88
C TYR A 70 -7.16 1.26 11.68
N ILE A 71 -6.16 1.06 12.55
CA ILE A 71 -5.18 -0.05 12.43
C ILE A 71 -5.88 -1.42 12.36
N LYS A 72 -6.81 -1.69 13.27
CA LYS A 72 -7.50 -3.00 13.35
C LYS A 72 -8.36 -3.28 12.11
N PRO A 73 -9.31 -2.41 11.70
CA PRO A 73 -10.12 -2.67 10.51
C PRO A 73 -9.26 -2.74 9.23
N LEU A 74 -8.22 -1.91 9.12
CA LEU A 74 -7.31 -1.95 7.97
C LEU A 74 -6.55 -3.28 7.89
N ASN A 75 -5.95 -3.73 8.99
CA ASN A 75 -5.25 -5.02 9.03
C ASN A 75 -6.19 -6.18 8.70
N LYS A 76 -7.46 -6.10 9.12
CA LYS A 76 -8.45 -7.12 8.75
C LYS A 76 -8.71 -7.11 7.24
N ALA A 77 -8.97 -5.96 6.64
CA ALA A 77 -9.22 -5.85 5.20
C ALA A 77 -8.04 -6.39 4.38
N ILE A 78 -6.82 -6.00 4.73
CA ILE A 78 -5.60 -6.51 4.09
C ILE A 78 -5.51 -8.04 4.23
N LEU A 79 -5.70 -8.59 5.43
CA LEU A 79 -5.59 -10.04 5.63
C LEU A 79 -6.67 -10.83 4.89
N ASP A 80 -7.88 -10.30 4.78
CA ASP A 80 -8.96 -10.93 4.02
C ASP A 80 -8.61 -10.97 2.52
N ASP A 81 -8.11 -9.86 1.96
CA ASP A 81 -7.64 -9.77 0.57
C ASP A 81 -6.50 -10.75 0.27
N LEU A 82 -5.47 -10.78 1.12
CA LEU A 82 -4.33 -11.69 0.96
C LEU A 82 -4.78 -13.15 1.05
N LYS A 83 -5.67 -13.47 1.99
CA LYS A 83 -6.21 -14.84 2.13
C LYS A 83 -6.99 -15.26 0.88
N ALA A 84 -7.87 -14.40 0.38
CA ALA A 84 -8.64 -14.67 -0.83
C ALA A 84 -7.72 -14.91 -2.04
N SER A 85 -6.65 -14.12 -2.18
CA SER A 85 -5.67 -14.23 -3.26
C SER A 85 -4.88 -15.55 -3.18
N TYR A 86 -4.49 -15.97 -1.98
CA TYR A 86 -3.83 -17.27 -1.75
C TYR A 86 -4.73 -18.45 -2.14
N GLU A 87 -5.98 -18.43 -1.68
CA GLU A 87 -6.96 -19.47 -1.99
C GLU A 87 -7.31 -19.49 -3.49
N PHE A 88 -7.36 -18.32 -4.13
CA PHE A 88 -7.52 -18.22 -5.58
C PHE A 88 -6.39 -18.93 -6.32
N GLY A 89 -5.12 -18.66 -5.99
CA GLY A 89 -3.96 -19.30 -6.64
C GLY A 89 -3.99 -20.82 -6.53
N ILE A 90 -4.30 -21.36 -5.34
CA ILE A 90 -4.47 -22.80 -5.13
C ILE A 90 -5.58 -23.36 -6.04
N ASN A 91 -6.73 -22.68 -6.08
CA ASN A 91 -7.88 -23.12 -6.87
C ASN A 91 -7.63 -23.03 -8.38
N TYR A 92 -6.91 -22.00 -8.83
CA TYR A 92 -6.51 -21.82 -10.20
C TYR A 92 -5.69 -23.02 -10.70
N VAL A 93 -4.60 -23.36 -10.01
CA VAL A 93 -3.75 -24.49 -10.40
C VAL A 93 -4.49 -25.82 -10.22
N THR A 94 -5.35 -25.96 -9.21
CA THR A 94 -6.21 -27.14 -9.04
C THR A 94 -7.07 -27.39 -10.29
N LYS A 95 -7.67 -26.35 -10.88
CA LYS A 95 -8.45 -26.46 -12.11
C LYS A 95 -7.57 -26.88 -13.28
N GLN A 96 -6.35 -26.35 -13.40
CA GLN A 96 -5.43 -26.74 -14.48
C GLN A 96 -4.99 -28.20 -14.37
N ILE A 97 -4.65 -28.68 -13.15
CA ILE A 97 -4.32 -30.09 -12.89
C ILE A 97 -5.49 -31.00 -13.30
N LYS A 98 -6.73 -30.65 -12.91
CA LYS A 98 -7.93 -31.40 -13.30
C LYS A 98 -8.10 -31.46 -14.83
N ARG A 99 -7.90 -30.33 -15.53
CA ARG A 99 -7.98 -30.25 -16.99
C ARG A 99 -6.90 -31.10 -17.67
N ALA A 100 -5.66 -31.06 -17.18
CA ALA A 100 -4.56 -31.87 -17.70
C ALA A 100 -4.85 -33.37 -17.57
N LYS A 101 -5.36 -33.82 -16.41
CA LYS A 101 -5.77 -35.21 -16.19
C LYS A 101 -6.90 -35.63 -17.14
N LYS A 102 -7.92 -34.78 -17.34
CA LYS A 102 -8.99 -35.04 -18.32
C LYS A 102 -8.48 -35.20 -19.76
N LYS A 103 -7.38 -34.53 -20.10
CA LYS A 103 -6.70 -34.66 -21.40
C LYS A 103 -5.72 -35.85 -21.45
N GLY A 104 -5.77 -36.77 -20.48
CA GLY A 104 -4.93 -37.97 -20.45
C GLY A 104 -3.47 -37.72 -20.02
N LYS A 105 -3.13 -36.54 -19.51
CA LYS A 105 -1.76 -36.27 -19.01
C LYS A 105 -1.53 -36.99 -17.67
N VAL A 106 -0.47 -37.78 -17.60
CA VAL A 106 0.02 -38.39 -16.36
C VAL A 106 0.86 -37.38 -15.59
N LEU A 107 0.43 -37.01 -14.40
CA LEU A 107 1.12 -36.05 -13.53
C LEU A 107 1.75 -36.78 -12.34
N LYS A 108 3.07 -36.63 -12.16
CA LYS A 108 3.82 -37.24 -11.05
C LYS A 108 3.47 -36.55 -9.74
N ARG A 109 2.94 -37.28 -8.75
CA ARG A 109 2.74 -36.73 -7.40
C ARG A 109 4.06 -36.74 -6.65
N THR A 110 4.38 -35.64 -5.99
CA THR A 110 5.66 -35.44 -5.27
C THR A 110 5.58 -35.73 -3.78
N GLY A 111 4.38 -36.02 -3.25
CA GLY A 111 4.14 -36.12 -1.81
C GLY A 111 4.08 -34.77 -1.10
N TYR A 112 4.21 -33.65 -1.83
CA TYR A 112 4.07 -32.31 -1.28
C TYR A 112 2.65 -32.09 -0.73
N SER A 113 2.56 -31.45 0.44
CA SER A 113 1.30 -31.08 1.09
C SER A 113 1.12 -29.58 1.05
N VAL A 114 0.00 -29.12 0.46
CA VAL A 114 -0.33 -27.70 0.37
C VAL A 114 -0.63 -27.16 1.77
N SER A 115 0.12 -26.14 2.18
CA SER A 115 -0.08 -25.48 3.47
C SER A 115 -1.32 -24.57 3.43
N SER A 116 -1.98 -24.39 4.57
CA SER A 116 -3.01 -23.35 4.70
C SER A 116 -2.38 -21.96 4.80
N PHE A 117 -3.15 -20.91 4.48
CA PHE A 117 -2.70 -19.51 4.56
C PHE A 117 -2.00 -19.16 5.89
N GLY A 118 -2.58 -19.60 7.02
CA GLY A 118 -2.03 -19.36 8.36
C GLY A 118 -0.79 -20.19 8.73
N LYS A 119 -0.45 -21.22 7.95
CA LYS A 119 0.68 -22.14 8.24
C LYS A 119 1.85 -21.97 7.27
N ASN A 120 1.62 -21.39 6.08
CA ASN A 120 2.66 -21.21 5.09
C ASN A 120 3.68 -20.14 5.55
N SER A 121 4.95 -20.52 5.74
CA SER A 121 5.98 -19.63 6.28
C SER A 121 6.32 -18.46 5.37
N ARG A 122 6.27 -18.63 4.04
CA ARG A 122 6.49 -17.55 3.06
C ARG A 122 5.36 -16.53 3.12
N VAL A 123 4.12 -17.01 3.16
CA VAL A 123 2.94 -16.16 3.35
C VAL A 123 3.04 -15.36 4.65
N GLN A 124 3.38 -16.01 5.77
CA GLN A 124 3.52 -15.33 7.05
C GLN A 124 4.67 -14.31 7.05
N LYS A 125 5.76 -14.57 6.31
CA LYS A 125 6.86 -13.60 6.13
C LYS A 125 6.38 -12.38 5.34
N GLN A 126 5.63 -12.58 4.26
CA GLN A 126 5.08 -11.50 3.44
C GLN A 126 4.09 -10.64 4.21
N ILE A 127 3.20 -11.25 5.00
CA ILE A 127 2.27 -10.53 5.88
C ILE A 127 3.04 -9.63 6.86
N LYS A 128 4.13 -10.13 7.46
CA LYS A 128 4.96 -9.34 8.37
C LYS A 128 5.63 -8.16 7.67
N ASP A 129 6.10 -8.34 6.43
CA ASP A 129 6.69 -7.26 5.64
C ASP A 129 5.66 -6.16 5.34
N ILE A 130 4.46 -6.54 4.88
CA ILE A 130 3.35 -5.61 4.63
C ILE A 130 2.98 -4.85 5.91
N GLN A 131 2.85 -5.54 7.04
CA GLN A 131 2.57 -4.92 8.34
C GLN A 131 3.66 -3.93 8.78
N SER A 132 4.93 -4.25 8.52
CA SER A 132 6.06 -3.36 8.81
C SER A 132 6.02 -2.09 7.96
N LYS A 133 5.77 -2.23 6.65
CA LYS A 133 5.60 -1.11 5.71
C LYS A 133 4.42 -0.21 6.11
N LEU A 134 3.31 -0.80 6.52
CA LEU A 134 2.13 -0.09 7.02
C LEU A 134 2.42 0.71 8.29
N ASN A 135 3.12 0.11 9.27
CA ASN A 135 3.52 0.83 10.49
C ASN A 135 4.46 2.00 10.18
N TYR A 136 5.40 1.80 9.25
CA TYR A 136 6.32 2.85 8.79
C TYR A 136 5.57 4.01 8.10
N ALA A 137 4.61 3.67 7.24
CA ALA A 137 3.76 4.66 6.56
C ALA A 137 2.95 5.50 7.55
N PHE A 138 2.34 4.89 8.57
CA PHE A 138 1.60 5.61 9.60
C PHE A 138 2.48 6.52 10.44
N HIS A 139 3.68 6.06 10.80
CA HIS A 139 4.66 6.89 11.50
C HIS A 139 5.03 8.13 10.68
N ASN A 140 5.29 7.95 9.38
CA ASN A 140 5.61 9.06 8.49
C ASN A 140 4.44 10.01 8.26
N ALA A 141 3.22 9.50 8.15
CA ALA A 141 2.02 10.32 8.02
C ALA A 141 1.79 11.21 9.25
N LEU A 142 2.02 10.68 10.46
CA LEU A 142 1.96 11.49 11.69
C LEU A 142 3.04 12.59 11.69
N LYS A 143 4.27 12.26 11.28
CA LYS A 143 5.34 13.26 11.13
C LYS A 143 5.04 14.31 10.07
N ASP A 144 4.43 13.91 8.96
CA ASP A 144 4.02 14.84 7.91
C ASP A 144 2.95 15.80 8.44
N LEU A 145 1.93 15.30 9.15
CA LEU A 145 0.93 16.14 9.82
C LEU A 145 1.55 17.14 10.80
N ASP A 146 2.51 16.69 11.60
CA ASP A 146 3.24 17.54 12.55
C ASP A 146 3.98 18.67 11.82
N ARG A 147 4.68 18.33 10.73
CA ARG A 147 5.34 19.32 9.87
C ARG A 147 4.34 20.29 9.27
N GLN A 148 3.26 19.79 8.68
CA GLN A 148 2.26 20.62 8.01
C GLN A 148 1.56 21.56 9.00
N TYR A 149 1.29 21.12 10.23
CA TYR A 149 0.77 21.98 11.29
C TYR A 149 1.72 23.15 11.62
N LEU A 150 2.99 22.84 11.89
CA LEU A 150 3.99 23.85 12.25
C LEU A 150 4.28 24.81 11.08
N GLU A 151 4.31 24.28 9.87
CA GLU A 151 4.48 25.06 8.64
C GLU A 151 3.32 26.02 8.43
N THR A 152 2.06 25.58 8.63
CA THR A 152 0.89 26.45 8.57
C THR A 152 0.97 27.56 9.60
N VAL A 153 1.27 27.22 10.85
CA VAL A 153 1.40 28.20 11.94
C VAL A 153 2.47 29.25 11.62
N SER A 154 3.63 28.82 11.09
CA SER A 154 4.73 29.71 10.73
C SER A 154 4.41 30.57 9.51
N LYS A 155 3.91 29.98 8.42
CA LYS A 155 3.61 30.67 7.17
C LYS A 155 2.43 31.63 7.28
N THR A 156 1.46 31.36 8.15
CA THR A 156 0.34 32.28 8.39
C THR A 156 0.83 33.68 8.74
N LYS A 157 1.92 33.82 9.50
CA LYS A 157 2.49 35.14 9.83
C LYS A 157 3.02 35.87 8.61
N THR A 158 3.73 35.19 7.72
CA THR A 158 4.26 35.78 6.50
C THR A 158 3.14 36.14 5.52
N LEU A 159 2.11 35.28 5.44
CA LEU A 159 0.97 35.43 4.53
C LEU A 159 -0.09 36.41 5.05
N ALA A 160 -0.09 36.74 6.34
CA ALA A 160 -1.00 37.71 6.95
C ALA A 160 -1.00 39.06 6.21
N LYS A 161 0.16 39.52 5.73
CA LYS A 161 0.27 40.80 4.99
C LYS A 161 -0.35 40.75 3.59
N ALA A 162 -0.55 39.55 3.04
CA ALA A 162 -1.07 39.31 1.70
C ALA A 162 -2.50 38.72 1.73
N SER A 163 -3.17 38.76 2.88
CA SER A 163 -4.49 38.16 3.10
C SER A 163 -5.43 39.16 3.76
N ASP A 164 -6.70 39.17 3.39
CA ASP A 164 -7.70 40.08 3.98
C ASP A 164 -8.12 39.62 5.39
N THR A 165 -8.09 38.31 5.63
CA THR A 165 -8.58 37.68 6.85
C THR A 165 -7.61 36.65 7.41
N LEU A 166 -7.81 36.26 8.67
CA LEU A 166 -7.02 35.20 9.29
C LEU A 166 -7.26 33.85 8.60
N HIS A 167 -8.50 33.51 8.23
CA HIS A 167 -8.77 32.24 7.54
C HIS A 167 -8.10 32.17 6.17
N SER A 168 -8.16 33.24 5.38
CA SER A 168 -7.48 33.27 4.07
C SER A 168 -5.97 33.08 4.20
N ALA A 169 -5.33 33.68 5.21
CA ALA A 169 -3.90 33.46 5.48
C ALA A 169 -3.58 32.00 5.88
N ILE A 170 -4.43 31.39 6.71
CA ILE A 170 -4.32 29.99 7.14
C ILE A 170 -4.52 29.04 5.96
N ASP A 171 -5.53 29.28 5.12
CA ASP A 171 -5.85 28.42 3.98
C ASP A 171 -4.72 28.44 2.93
N LEU A 172 -4.14 29.61 2.68
CA LEU A 172 -2.95 29.73 1.84
C LEU A 172 -1.74 29.00 2.46
N ALA A 173 -1.55 29.12 3.78
CA ALA A 173 -0.47 28.44 4.49
C ALA A 173 -0.63 26.90 4.50
N GLY A 174 -1.86 26.42 4.61
CA GLY A 174 -2.22 25.00 4.69
C GLY A 174 -2.49 24.31 3.35
N LYS A 175 -2.33 25.01 2.22
CA LYS A 175 -2.71 24.52 0.88
C LYS A 175 -2.08 23.17 0.53
N THR A 176 -0.84 22.91 0.95
CA THR A 176 -0.15 21.63 0.74
C THR A 176 -0.95 20.45 1.29
N LEU A 177 -1.48 20.57 2.52
CA LEU A 177 -2.27 19.51 3.16
C LEU A 177 -3.65 19.41 2.50
N LEU A 178 -4.28 20.56 2.31
CA LEU A 178 -5.67 20.65 1.87
C LEU A 178 -5.87 20.16 0.42
N VAL A 179 -4.85 20.30 -0.42
CA VAL A 179 -4.87 19.85 -1.82
C VAL A 179 -4.14 18.52 -2.00
N GLY A 180 -2.97 18.36 -1.37
CA GLY A 180 -2.09 17.20 -1.60
C GLY A 180 -2.31 16.03 -0.65
N GLY A 181 -3.09 16.22 0.42
CA GLY A 181 -3.32 15.22 1.46
C GLY A 181 -2.08 14.91 2.30
N ILE A 182 -2.13 13.75 2.94
CA ILE A 182 -1.12 13.28 3.88
C ILE A 182 -0.20 12.30 3.16
N THR A 183 1.12 12.51 3.31
CA THR A 183 2.10 11.60 2.71
C THR A 183 2.65 10.60 3.73
N ALA A 184 2.86 9.36 3.28
CA ALA A 184 3.59 8.34 4.03
C ALA A 184 5.11 8.35 3.72
N GLY A 185 5.58 9.30 2.91
CA GLY A 185 7.00 9.48 2.58
C GLY A 185 7.23 9.99 1.15
N LEU A 186 8.50 10.17 0.80
CA LEU A 186 8.89 10.48 -0.56
C LEU A 186 9.24 9.18 -1.30
N THR A 187 8.89 9.10 -2.57
CA THR A 187 9.42 8.06 -3.47
C THR A 187 10.93 8.22 -3.65
N ALA A 188 11.62 7.21 -4.18
CA ALA A 188 13.05 7.31 -4.51
C ALA A 188 13.36 8.50 -5.45
N ALA A 189 12.40 8.89 -6.30
CA ALA A 189 12.46 10.05 -7.18
C ALA A 189 12.07 11.38 -6.49
N GLY A 190 11.96 11.41 -5.16
CA GLY A 190 11.62 12.61 -4.37
C GLY A 190 10.15 13.05 -4.43
N ARG A 191 9.27 12.30 -5.11
CA ARG A 191 7.85 12.67 -5.23
C ARG A 191 7.08 12.33 -3.95
N ARG A 192 6.22 13.24 -3.46
CA ARG A 192 5.27 12.96 -2.38
C ARG A 192 4.28 11.90 -2.84
N MET A 193 4.16 10.80 -2.09
CA MET A 193 3.14 9.79 -2.35
C MET A 193 2.09 9.83 -1.25
N ASN A 194 0.83 10.00 -1.63
CA ASN A 194 -0.28 10.00 -0.67
C ASN A 194 -0.36 8.63 0.05
N ILE A 195 -0.63 8.65 1.36
CA ILE A 195 -0.68 7.43 2.18
C ILE A 195 -1.73 6.42 1.68
N VAL A 196 -2.88 6.89 1.20
CA VAL A 196 -3.94 6.04 0.63
C VAL A 196 -3.39 5.25 -0.56
N ASN A 197 -2.85 5.97 -1.55
CA ASN A 197 -2.33 5.37 -2.77
C ASN A 197 -1.16 4.43 -2.48
N GLN A 198 -0.26 4.79 -1.56
CA GLN A 198 0.87 3.95 -1.20
C GLN A 198 0.43 2.62 -0.59
N LEU A 199 -0.47 2.64 0.39
CA LEU A 199 -0.85 1.44 1.13
C LEU A 199 -1.82 0.55 0.34
N GLU A 200 -2.68 1.15 -0.49
CA GLU A 200 -3.47 0.40 -1.45
C GLU A 200 -2.56 -0.35 -2.42
N LEU A 201 -1.61 0.34 -3.07
CA LEU A 201 -0.68 -0.27 -4.02
C LEU A 201 0.10 -1.42 -3.38
N GLN A 202 0.63 -1.22 -2.17
CA GLN A 202 1.33 -2.28 -1.43
C GLN A 202 0.43 -3.49 -1.11
N THR A 203 -0.87 -3.28 -0.92
CA THR A 203 -1.82 -4.37 -0.71
C THR A 203 -2.07 -5.12 -2.01
N VAL A 204 -2.24 -4.41 -3.13
CA VAL A 204 -2.41 -4.99 -4.46
C VAL A 204 -1.20 -5.82 -4.84
N GLU A 205 0.02 -5.26 -4.77
CA GLU A 205 1.28 -5.97 -5.03
C GLU A 205 1.45 -7.18 -4.11
N GLY A 206 1.23 -6.98 -2.79
CA GLY A 206 1.32 -8.06 -1.81
C GLY A 206 0.35 -9.19 -2.08
N SER A 207 -0.87 -8.89 -2.54
CA SER A 207 -1.87 -9.90 -2.88
C SER A 207 -1.49 -10.74 -4.10
N GLN A 208 -0.86 -10.13 -5.10
CA GLN A 208 -0.35 -10.81 -6.28
C GLN A 208 0.78 -11.78 -5.91
N GLU A 209 1.73 -11.34 -5.08
CA GLU A 209 2.80 -12.22 -4.58
C GLU A 209 2.23 -13.40 -3.78
N ILE A 210 1.25 -13.15 -2.91
CA ILE A 210 0.57 -14.18 -2.14
C ILE A 210 -0.20 -15.16 -3.04
N MET A 211 -0.83 -14.66 -4.11
CA MET A 211 -1.48 -15.50 -5.12
C MET A 211 -0.46 -16.43 -5.79
N PHE A 212 0.71 -15.91 -6.21
CA PHE A 212 1.78 -16.72 -6.79
C PHE A 212 2.29 -17.80 -5.82
N MET A 213 2.39 -17.49 -4.53
CA MET A 213 2.71 -18.50 -3.51
C MET A 213 1.64 -19.60 -3.47
N GLY A 214 0.35 -19.25 -3.54
CA GLY A 214 -0.75 -20.23 -3.56
C GLY A 214 -0.74 -21.11 -4.82
N GLU A 215 -0.48 -20.53 -5.99
CA GLU A 215 -0.28 -21.27 -7.23
C GLU A 215 0.89 -22.25 -7.09
N GLY A 216 2.01 -21.76 -6.55
CA GLY A 216 3.22 -22.53 -6.41
C GLY A 216 3.15 -23.70 -5.43
N GLU A 217 2.45 -23.51 -4.31
CA GLU A 217 2.13 -24.60 -3.38
C GLU A 217 1.39 -25.73 -4.09
N LYS A 218 0.39 -25.38 -4.92
CA LYS A 218 -0.41 -26.40 -5.60
C LYS A 218 0.32 -27.04 -6.77
N ALA A 219 1.15 -26.28 -7.49
CA ALA A 219 1.97 -26.80 -8.58
C ALA A 219 3.04 -27.79 -8.07
N SER A 220 3.56 -27.54 -6.86
CA SER A 220 4.52 -28.41 -6.19
C SER A 220 3.98 -29.83 -5.94
N GLU A 221 2.67 -30.03 -5.75
CA GLU A 221 2.06 -31.37 -5.61
C GLU A 221 2.28 -32.27 -6.82
N VAL A 222 2.46 -31.67 -8.00
CA VAL A 222 2.66 -32.38 -9.27
C VAL A 222 4.07 -32.16 -9.84
N GLY A 223 4.97 -31.57 -9.06
CA GLY A 223 6.37 -31.33 -9.42
C GLY A 223 6.54 -30.40 -10.62
N ASN A 224 5.57 -29.49 -10.84
CA ASN A 224 5.70 -28.47 -11.87
C ASN A 224 6.15 -27.17 -11.22
N TYR A 225 7.32 -26.68 -11.64
CA TYR A 225 7.90 -25.42 -11.16
C TYR A 225 8.07 -24.40 -12.30
N LEU A 226 7.41 -24.63 -13.44
CA LEU A 226 7.47 -23.74 -14.58
C LEU A 226 6.36 -22.70 -14.52
N VAL A 227 6.71 -21.45 -14.78
CA VAL A 227 5.79 -20.32 -14.91
C VAL A 227 5.89 -19.75 -16.31
N TYR A 228 4.76 -19.37 -16.89
CA TYR A 228 4.72 -18.71 -18.19
C TYR A 228 4.44 -17.22 -17.99
N ILE A 229 5.30 -16.36 -18.52
CA ILE A 229 5.12 -14.90 -18.48
C ILE A 229 4.28 -14.47 -19.67
N THR A 230 3.08 -13.97 -19.39
CA THR A 230 2.10 -13.56 -20.40
C THR A 230 2.52 -12.31 -21.16
N ILE A 231 1.96 -12.17 -22.37
CA ILE A 231 2.17 -11.00 -23.22
C ILE A 231 1.13 -9.94 -22.88
N HIS A 232 1.61 -8.72 -22.65
CA HIS A 232 0.79 -7.53 -22.42
C HIS A 232 1.26 -6.42 -23.37
N GLY A 233 0.35 -5.90 -24.19
CA GLY A 233 0.68 -4.87 -25.19
C GLY A 233 1.19 -3.55 -24.60
N SER A 234 0.90 -3.30 -23.32
CA SER A 234 1.34 -2.12 -22.56
C SER A 234 2.54 -2.37 -21.66
N ALA A 235 3.28 -3.46 -21.85
CA ALA A 235 4.43 -3.75 -20.99
C ALA A 235 5.56 -2.74 -21.16
N CYS A 236 6.18 -2.39 -20.03
CA CYS A 236 7.31 -1.49 -19.98
C CYS A 236 8.58 -2.15 -20.57
N PRO A 237 9.61 -1.36 -20.95
CA PRO A 237 10.87 -1.89 -21.48
C PRO A 237 11.61 -2.87 -20.57
N LEU A 238 11.33 -2.86 -19.25
CA LEU A 238 11.91 -3.80 -18.29
C LEU A 238 11.21 -5.16 -18.30
N CYS A 239 9.90 -5.19 -18.55
CA CYS A 239 9.10 -6.42 -18.58
C CYS A 239 9.11 -7.08 -19.97
N THR A 240 9.17 -6.29 -21.05
CA THR A 240 9.15 -6.80 -22.44
C THR A 240 10.14 -7.94 -22.71
N PRO A 241 11.41 -7.90 -22.25
CA PRO A 241 12.38 -8.97 -22.50
C PRO A 241 12.02 -10.34 -21.89
N TRP A 242 11.09 -10.36 -20.95
CA TRP A 242 10.69 -11.55 -20.22
C TRP A 242 9.33 -12.10 -20.67
N GLN A 243 8.60 -11.39 -21.53
CA GLN A 243 7.32 -11.85 -22.05
C GLN A 243 7.46 -13.05 -22.99
N ASN A 244 6.40 -13.86 -23.06
CA ASN A 244 6.34 -15.07 -23.88
C ASN A 244 7.42 -16.12 -23.56
N LYS A 245 7.96 -16.08 -22.34
CA LYS A 245 8.96 -17.04 -21.85
C LYS A 245 8.38 -17.95 -20.78
N VAL A 246 8.92 -19.16 -20.74
CA VAL A 246 8.73 -20.09 -19.63
C VAL A 246 9.96 -19.99 -18.75
N LEU A 247 9.75 -19.69 -17.46
CA LEU A 247 10.79 -19.56 -16.45
C LEU A 247 10.61 -20.64 -15.38
N ILE A 248 11.66 -20.86 -14.60
CA ILE A 248 11.60 -21.68 -13.39
C ILE A 248 11.26 -20.77 -12.23
N ASP A 249 10.17 -21.06 -11.52
CA ASP A 249 9.81 -20.34 -10.31
C ASP A 249 10.68 -20.84 -9.14
N ASP A 250 11.75 -20.10 -8.90
CA ASP A 250 12.66 -20.27 -7.75
C ASP A 250 12.41 -19.22 -6.65
N VAL A 251 11.36 -18.40 -6.80
CA VAL A 251 11.05 -17.27 -5.91
C VAL A 251 9.90 -17.63 -4.97
N TYR A 252 8.76 -18.00 -5.54
CA TYR A 252 7.55 -18.37 -4.80
C TYR A 252 7.50 -19.89 -4.58
N GLN A 253 8.26 -20.65 -5.37
CA GLN A 253 8.35 -22.11 -5.33
C GLN A 253 9.77 -22.62 -5.00
N ASN A 254 9.96 -23.94 -5.09
CA ASN A 254 11.25 -24.62 -4.90
C ASN A 254 11.85 -25.09 -6.23
N GLY A 255 11.59 -24.36 -7.32
CA GLY A 255 12.17 -24.66 -8.63
C GLY A 255 13.70 -24.69 -8.56
N LYS A 256 14.30 -25.65 -9.26
CA LYS A 256 15.76 -25.78 -9.38
C LYS A 256 16.15 -25.60 -10.83
N PRO A 257 17.34 -25.03 -11.12
CA PRO A 257 17.84 -24.91 -12.48
C PRO A 257 17.81 -26.26 -13.22
N ASP A 258 17.25 -26.26 -14.43
CA ASP A 258 17.17 -27.44 -15.29
C ASP A 258 18.12 -27.37 -16.50
N GLY A 259 18.87 -26.26 -16.63
CA GLY A 259 19.78 -25.98 -17.74
C GLY A 259 19.09 -25.58 -19.05
N LYS A 260 17.77 -25.41 -19.05
CA LYS A 260 16.95 -25.10 -20.24
C LYS A 260 16.20 -23.78 -20.13
N HIS A 261 15.71 -23.47 -18.93
CA HIS A 261 14.89 -22.29 -18.67
C HIS A 261 15.61 -21.31 -17.74
N ASP A 262 15.36 -20.02 -17.95
CA ASP A 262 15.84 -18.96 -17.05
C ASP A 262 15.10 -19.00 -15.70
N LEU A 263 15.74 -18.48 -14.66
CA LEU A 263 15.15 -18.39 -13.31
C LEU A 263 14.26 -17.15 -13.18
N LEU A 264 13.12 -17.28 -12.51
CA LEU A 264 12.22 -16.17 -12.20
C LEU A 264 12.93 -15.10 -11.36
N SER A 265 13.79 -15.51 -10.41
CA SER A 265 14.60 -14.59 -9.61
C SER A 265 15.52 -13.71 -10.47
N THR A 266 16.07 -14.27 -11.56
CA THR A 266 16.92 -13.53 -12.49
C THR A 266 16.10 -12.49 -13.26
N ALA A 267 14.89 -12.85 -13.67
CA ALA A 267 13.98 -11.93 -14.33
C ALA A 267 13.53 -10.78 -13.42
N ILE A 268 13.14 -11.08 -12.17
CA ILE A 268 12.76 -10.07 -11.18
C ILE A 268 13.92 -9.12 -10.89
N LYS A 269 15.15 -9.66 -10.73
CA LYS A 269 16.36 -8.83 -10.54
C LYS A 269 16.64 -7.90 -11.72
N ALA A 270 16.22 -8.29 -12.93
CA ALA A 270 16.32 -7.49 -14.15
C ALA A 270 15.15 -6.50 -14.36
N GLY A 271 14.19 -6.43 -13.43
CA GLY A 271 13.08 -5.48 -13.45
C GLY A 271 11.72 -6.05 -13.89
N LEU A 272 11.57 -7.37 -13.99
CA LEU A 272 10.26 -7.98 -14.15
C LEU A 272 9.37 -7.69 -12.93
N PHE A 273 8.14 -7.22 -13.16
CA PHE A 273 7.15 -6.83 -12.14
C PHE A 273 7.49 -5.58 -11.30
N HIS A 274 8.36 -4.69 -11.77
CA HIS A 274 8.55 -3.35 -11.16
C HIS A 274 7.29 -2.47 -11.27
#